data_AF-A0A940VQL1-F1
#
_entry.id   AF-A0A940VQL1-F1
#
_cell.length_a   1.000
_cell.length_b   1.000
_cell.length_c   1.000
_cell.angle_alpha   90.00
_cell.angle_beta   90.00
_cell.angle_gamma   90.00
#
_symmetry.space_group_name_H-M   'P 1'
#
loop_
_entity.id
_entity.type
_entity.pdbx_description
1 polymer ?
#
loop_
_entity_poly.entity_id
_entity_poly.type
_entity_poly.pdbx_seq_one_letter_code
_entity_poly.pdbx_strand_id
1 'polypeptide(L)'
;MKKKLIVILLLLGCIPLILASFYFYNQMYDEVIAENQRVILNALETVQLEVQHYLDSHMAIIKALSLSPSMISLDADNGRPILVKAAKLYPDLSVVVDDPTGKQRFRGDNQSLANSGSRQFFKDAISGKDAISDVLISNTNNQAITVLAHL
;
A
#
# COMPACT_ATOMS: atom_id res chain seq x y z
N MET A 1 1.08 74.49 -8.35
CA MET A 1 2.38 73.79 -8.45
C MET A 1 2.56 72.68 -7.41
N LYS A 2 2.23 72.89 -6.12
CA LYS A 2 2.37 71.88 -5.04
C LYS A 2 1.71 70.51 -5.32
N LYS A 3 0.49 70.48 -5.88
CA LYS A 3 -0.21 69.24 -6.25
C LYS A 3 0.53 68.41 -7.32
N LYS A 4 1.14 69.05 -8.33
CA LYS A 4 1.93 68.35 -9.37
C LYS A 4 3.20 67.73 -8.79
N LEU A 5 3.85 68.44 -7.85
CA LEU A 5 5.05 67.94 -7.17
C LEU A 5 4.75 66.70 -6.31
N ILE A 6 3.64 66.71 -5.56
CA ILE A 6 3.17 65.58 -4.77
C ILE A 6 2.87 64.36 -5.66
N VAL A 7 2.20 64.57 -6.80
CA VAL A 7 1.88 63.49 -7.74
C VAL A 7 3.16 62.87 -8.35
N ILE A 8 4.15 63.68 -8.71
CA ILE A 8 5.43 63.18 -9.24
C ILE A 8 6.18 62.36 -8.18
N LEU A 9 6.23 62.84 -6.94
CA LEU A 9 6.88 62.13 -5.83
C LEU A 9 6.19 60.79 -5.54
N LEU A 10 4.86 60.77 -5.61
CA LEU A 10 4.05 59.56 -5.43
C LEU A 10 4.31 58.53 -6.53
N LEU A 11 4.34 58.96 -7.79
CA LEU A 11 4.63 58.08 -8.93
C LEU A 11 6.05 57.50 -8.84
N LEU A 12 7.03 58.30 -8.41
CA LEU A 12 8.41 57.86 -8.26
C LEU A 12 8.57 56.76 -7.21
N GLY A 13 7.74 56.76 -6.15
CA GLY A 13 7.77 55.73 -5.11
C GLY A 13 6.90 54.52 -5.45
N CYS A 14 5.69 54.73 -5.96
CA CYS A 14 4.73 53.66 -6.20
C CYS A 14 5.09 52.77 -7.40
N ILE A 15 5.62 53.35 -8.49
CA ILE A 15 5.91 52.57 -9.71
C ILE A 15 6.98 51.47 -9.43
N PRO A 16 8.14 51.77 -8.81
CA PRO A 16 9.13 50.75 -8.49
C PRO A 16 8.60 49.67 -7.55
N LEU A 17 7.78 50.06 -6.56
CA LEU A 17 7.14 49.13 -5.63
C LEU A 17 6.21 48.15 -6.33
N ILE A 18 5.38 48.62 -7.26
CA ILE A 18 4.45 47.76 -8.02
C ILE A 18 5.24 46.78 -8.89
N LEU A 19 6.27 47.26 -9.60
CA LEU A 19 7.09 46.42 -10.48
C LEU A 19 7.86 45.36 -9.69
N ALA A 20 8.48 45.75 -8.58
CA ALA A 20 9.17 44.80 -7.70
C ALA A 20 8.19 43.76 -7.13
N SER A 21 7.02 44.19 -6.65
CA SER A 21 5.99 43.29 -6.12
C SER A 21 5.52 42.29 -7.16
N PHE A 22 5.30 42.73 -8.40
CA PHE A 22 4.92 41.84 -9.49
C PHE A 22 6.01 40.82 -9.81
N TYR A 23 7.28 41.25 -9.88
CA TYR A 23 8.40 40.35 -10.11
C TYR A 23 8.54 39.29 -9.00
N PHE A 24 8.55 39.73 -7.73
CA PHE A 24 8.65 38.82 -6.59
C PHE A 24 7.46 37.88 -6.48
N TYR A 25 6.24 38.35 -6.79
CA TYR A 25 5.05 37.51 -6.77
C TYR A 25 5.15 36.35 -7.76
N ASN A 26 5.55 36.62 -9.00
CA ASN A 26 5.69 35.56 -10.00
C ASN A 26 6.80 34.56 -9.62
N GLN A 27 7.94 35.06 -9.12
CA GLN A 27 9.02 34.19 -8.66
C GLN A 27 8.59 33.31 -7.49
N MET A 28 7.98 33.89 -6.44
CA MET A 28 7.48 33.12 -5.30
C MET A 28 6.39 32.12 -5.71
N TYR A 29 5.52 32.50 -6.66
CA TYR A 29 4.43 31.64 -7.10
C TYR A 29 4.97 30.33 -7.69
N ASP A 30 5.94 30.42 -8.59
CA ASP A 30 6.54 29.23 -9.21
C ASP A 30 7.33 28.39 -8.20
N GLU A 31 8.10 29.02 -7.32
CA GLU A 31 8.87 28.34 -6.26
C GLU A 31 7.94 27.60 -5.28
N VAL A 32 6.83 28.22 -4.85
CA VAL A 32 5.87 27.61 -3.92
C VAL A 32 5.13 26.43 -4.56
N ILE A 33 4.76 26.53 -5.84
CA ILE A 33 4.11 25.42 -6.54
C ILE A 33 5.09 24.25 -6.73
N ALA A 34 6.32 24.52 -7.15
CA ALA A 34 7.35 23.50 -7.32
C ALA A 34 7.68 22.80 -6.00
N GLU A 35 7.80 23.55 -4.91
CA GLU A 35 8.08 22.99 -3.59
C GLU A 35 6.90 22.15 -3.08
N ASN A 36 5.66 22.59 -3.24
CA ASN A 36 4.48 21.79 -2.87
C ASN A 36 4.44 20.46 -3.65
N GLN A 37 4.71 20.50 -4.95
CA GLN A 37 4.80 19.28 -5.75
C GLN A 37 5.89 18.35 -5.24
N ARG A 38 7.08 18.87 -4.94
CA ARG A 38 8.19 18.10 -4.38
C ARG A 38 7.81 17.44 -3.05
N VAL A 39 7.19 18.18 -2.15
CA VAL A 39 6.74 17.65 -0.84
C VAL A 39 5.71 16.54 -1.03
N ILE A 40 4.73 16.74 -1.92
CA ILE A 40 3.71 15.71 -2.21
C ILE A 40 4.36 14.46 -2.81
N LEU A 41 5.26 14.61 -3.79
CA LEU A 41 5.93 13.49 -4.43
C LEU A 41 6.80 12.69 -3.44
N ASN A 42 7.56 13.38 -2.58
CA ASN A 42 8.35 12.72 -1.54
C ASN A 42 7.47 11.96 -0.53
N ALA A 43 6.33 12.55 -0.16
CA ALA A 43 5.37 11.89 0.72
C ALA A 43 4.78 10.63 0.05
N LEU A 44 4.43 10.71 -1.23
CA LEU A 44 3.94 9.57 -2.01
C LEU A 44 4.99 8.46 -2.15
N GLU A 45 6.25 8.81 -2.41
CA GLU A 45 7.35 7.85 -2.46
C GLU A 45 7.53 7.13 -1.12
N THR A 46 7.47 7.87 -0.01
CA THR A 46 7.56 7.29 1.34
C THR A 46 6.41 6.32 1.61
N VAL A 47 5.18 6.71 1.26
CA VAL A 47 4.00 5.83 1.41
C VAL A 47 4.13 4.59 0.52
N GLN A 48 4.60 4.74 -0.72
CA GLN A 48 4.81 3.62 -1.64
C GLN A 48 5.83 2.62 -1.08
N LEU A 49 6.95 3.12 -0.55
CA LEU A 49 7.99 2.28 0.06
C LEU A 49 7.45 1.53 1.29
N GLU A 50 6.67 2.20 2.14
CA GLU A 50 6.10 1.57 3.33
C GLU A 50 5.08 0.48 2.97
N VAL A 51 4.20 0.76 1.99
CA VAL A 51 3.23 -0.25 1.50
C VAL A 51 3.95 -1.44 0.88
N GLN A 52 4.98 -1.20 0.06
CA GLN A 52 5.77 -2.28 -0.53
C GLN A 52 6.46 -3.11 0.54
N HIS A 53 7.10 -2.45 1.51
CA HIS A 53 7.75 -3.12 2.64
C HIS A 53 6.78 -3.94 3.48
N TYR A 54 5.57 -3.41 3.72
CA TYR A 54 4.49 -4.11 4.38
C TYR A 54 4.13 -5.39 3.61
N LEU A 55 3.85 -5.30 2.31
CA LEU A 55 3.50 -6.46 1.49
C LEU A 55 4.64 -7.51 1.45
N ASP A 56 5.88 -7.08 1.27
CA ASP A 56 7.05 -7.95 1.19
C ASP A 56 7.30 -8.68 2.51
N SER A 57 7.16 -7.99 3.64
CA SER A 57 7.31 -8.58 4.98
C SER A 57 6.27 -9.66 5.23
N HIS A 58 5.01 -9.42 4.83
CA HIS A 58 3.94 -10.39 4.96
C HIS A 58 4.09 -11.57 3.99
N MET A 59 4.58 -11.33 2.77
CA MET A 59 4.91 -12.39 1.82
C MET A 59 6.05 -13.27 2.34
N ALA A 60 7.07 -12.69 2.97
CA ALA A 60 8.17 -13.44 3.58
C ALA A 60 7.68 -14.39 4.68
N ILE A 61 6.68 -13.98 5.48
CA ILE A 61 6.04 -14.84 6.48
C ILE A 61 5.35 -16.03 5.81
N ILE A 62 4.58 -15.78 4.74
CA ILE A 62 3.86 -16.83 4.00
C ILE A 62 4.85 -17.85 3.41
N LYS A 63 5.95 -17.37 2.81
CA LYS A 63 7.04 -18.23 2.33
C LYS A 63 7.69 -19.05 3.43
N ALA A 64 7.96 -18.42 4.58
CA ALA A 64 8.54 -19.14 5.71
C ALA A 64 7.59 -20.24 6.24
N LEU A 65 6.28 -19.97 6.24
CA LEU A 65 5.26 -20.95 6.61
C LEU A 65 5.17 -22.09 5.59
N SER A 66 5.21 -21.81 4.28
CA SER A 66 5.08 -22.83 3.23
C SER A 66 6.19 -23.89 3.28
N LEU A 67 7.38 -23.52 3.78
CA LEU A 67 8.51 -24.44 3.97
C LEU A 67 8.34 -25.41 5.15
N SER A 68 7.36 -25.20 6.03
CA SER A 68 7.13 -26.10 7.17
C SER A 68 6.62 -27.48 6.70
N PRO A 69 7.15 -28.60 7.25
CA PRO A 69 6.73 -29.95 6.86
C PRO A 69 5.22 -30.19 6.98
N SER A 70 4.56 -29.59 7.97
CA SER A 70 3.11 -29.72 8.15
C SER A 70 2.30 -29.01 7.05
N MET A 71 2.84 -27.94 6.46
CA MET A 71 2.19 -27.24 5.35
C MET A 71 2.35 -28.03 4.05
N ILE A 72 3.56 -28.52 3.79
CA ILE A 72 3.88 -29.35 2.61
C ILE A 72 3.07 -30.65 2.61
N SER A 73 2.98 -31.33 3.76
CA SER A 73 2.23 -32.58 3.90
C SER A 73 0.71 -32.39 4.06
N LEU A 74 0.24 -31.14 4.11
CA LEU A 74 -1.16 -30.78 4.36
C LEU A 74 -1.73 -31.39 5.65
N ASP A 75 -0.88 -31.58 6.66
CA ASP A 75 -1.23 -32.12 7.97
C ASP A 75 -1.91 -31.05 8.82
N ALA A 76 -3.24 -31.12 8.90
CA ALA A 76 -4.05 -30.16 9.63
C ALA A 76 -3.83 -30.21 11.15
N ASP A 77 -3.52 -31.37 11.71
CA ASP A 77 -3.39 -31.55 13.16
C ASP A 77 -2.14 -30.83 13.69
N ASN A 78 -1.04 -30.90 12.92
CA ASN A 78 0.21 -30.20 13.25
C ASN A 78 0.29 -28.81 12.64
N GLY A 79 -0.35 -28.57 11.49
CA GLY A 79 -0.30 -27.30 10.76
C GLY A 79 -1.20 -26.22 11.35
N ARG A 80 -2.44 -26.54 11.76
CA ARG A 80 -3.38 -25.56 12.32
C ARG A 80 -2.81 -24.82 13.55
N PRO A 81 -2.18 -25.48 14.55
CA PRO A 81 -1.57 -24.78 15.68
C PRO A 81 -0.52 -23.74 15.28
N ILE A 82 0.23 -23.99 14.20
CA ILE A 82 1.23 -23.04 13.66
C ILE A 82 0.52 -21.82 13.09
N LEU A 83 -0.52 -22.02 12.27
CA LEU A 83 -1.28 -20.90 11.71
C LEU A 83 -2.00 -20.07 12.78
N VAL A 84 -2.51 -20.71 13.83
CA VAL A 84 -3.12 -20.01 14.98
C VAL A 84 -2.09 -19.16 15.72
N LYS A 85 -0.85 -19.65 15.87
CA LYS A 85 0.24 -18.85 16.45
C LYS A 85 0.62 -17.69 15.54
N ALA A 86 0.71 -17.92 14.23
CA ALA A 86 0.99 -16.87 13.25
C ALA A 86 -0.09 -15.78 13.29
N ALA A 87 -1.37 -16.14 13.32
CA ALA A 87 -2.49 -15.20 13.43
C ALA A 87 -2.50 -14.40 14.75
N LYS A 88 -1.90 -14.94 15.83
CA LYS A 88 -1.71 -14.19 17.09
C LYS A 88 -0.55 -13.19 17.01
N LEU A 89 0.51 -13.53 16.27
CA LEU A 89 1.66 -12.66 16.06
C LEU A 89 1.37 -11.56 15.02
N TYR A 90 0.52 -11.87 14.05
CA TYR A 90 0.12 -11.00 12.96
C TYR A 90 -1.42 -10.97 12.88
N PRO A 91 -2.09 -10.18 13.74
CA PRO A 91 -3.56 -10.14 13.82
C PRO A 91 -4.23 -9.71 12.52
N ASP A 92 -3.51 -8.97 11.67
CA ASP A 92 -4.00 -8.49 10.38
C ASP A 92 -3.94 -9.58 9.29
N LEU A 93 -3.32 -10.73 9.58
CA LEU A 93 -3.25 -11.88 8.68
C LEU A 93 -4.24 -12.98 9.03
N SER A 94 -5.04 -13.35 8.03
CA SER A 94 -5.76 -14.63 8.01
C SER A 94 -5.03 -15.60 7.10
N VAL A 95 -4.25 -16.53 7.67
CA VAL A 95 -3.48 -17.52 6.91
C VAL A 95 -4.29 -18.81 6.70
N VAL A 96 -4.25 -19.32 5.48
CA VAL A 96 -4.90 -20.55 5.05
C VAL A 96 -3.97 -21.38 4.16
N VAL A 97 -4.13 -22.70 4.21
CA VAL A 97 -3.39 -23.65 3.38
C VAL A 97 -4.37 -24.35 2.45
N ASP A 98 -4.10 -24.25 1.15
CA ASP A 98 -4.88 -24.84 0.08
C ASP A 98 -4.17 -26.11 -0.43
N ASP A 99 -4.94 -27.11 -0.85
CA ASP A 99 -4.38 -28.25 -1.60
C ASP A 99 -4.15 -27.89 -3.08
N PRO A 100 -3.51 -28.76 -3.89
CA PRO A 100 -3.25 -28.49 -5.31
C PRO A 100 -4.51 -28.26 -6.17
N THR A 101 -5.70 -28.58 -5.66
CA THR A 101 -6.98 -28.30 -6.35
C THR A 101 -7.60 -26.96 -5.94
N GLY A 102 -6.98 -26.26 -4.99
CA GLY A 102 -7.43 -25.01 -4.41
C GLY A 102 -8.43 -25.17 -3.28
N LYS A 103 -8.65 -26.38 -2.79
CA LYS A 103 -9.53 -26.59 -1.63
C LYS A 103 -8.76 -26.32 -0.34
N GLN A 104 -9.30 -25.47 0.51
CA GLN A 104 -8.71 -25.14 1.80
C GLN A 104 -8.68 -26.38 2.70
N ARG A 105 -7.51 -26.68 3.27
CA ARG A 105 -7.29 -27.83 4.16
C ARG A 105 -7.41 -27.44 5.62
N PHE A 106 -6.74 -26.37 5.99
CA PHE A 106 -6.81 -25.80 7.34
C PHE A 106 -6.41 -24.33 7.30
N ARG A 107 -6.87 -23.60 8.32
CA ARG A 107 -6.69 -22.16 8.45
C ARG A 107 -6.45 -21.78 9.89
N GLY A 108 -5.77 -20.64 10.08
CA GLY A 108 -5.39 -20.11 11.40
C GLY A 108 -6.51 -19.38 12.12
N ASP A 109 -7.57 -19.01 11.41
CA ASP A 109 -8.79 -18.41 11.95
C ASP A 109 -9.91 -19.45 12.14
N ASN A 110 -11.00 -19.03 12.78
CA ASN A 110 -12.16 -19.87 13.09
C ASN A 110 -13.24 -19.85 12.00
N GLN A 111 -12.89 -19.43 10.78
CA GLN A 111 -13.82 -19.39 9.66
C GLN A 111 -13.94 -20.76 8.98
N SER A 112 -15.02 -20.93 8.20
CA SER A 112 -15.24 -22.14 7.40
C SER A 112 -14.21 -22.29 6.30
N LEU A 113 -13.90 -23.53 5.92
CA LEU A 113 -13.05 -23.82 4.76
C LEU A 113 -13.83 -23.51 3.47
N ALA A 114 -13.14 -22.89 2.51
CA ALA A 114 -13.64 -22.54 1.19
C ALA A 114 -12.79 -23.18 0.08
N ASN A 115 -13.03 -22.78 -1.16
CA ASN A 115 -12.24 -23.19 -2.32
C ASN A 115 -11.78 -21.94 -3.09
N SER A 116 -10.48 -21.86 -3.33
CA SER A 116 -9.77 -20.80 -4.05
C SER A 116 -9.35 -21.21 -5.46
N GLY A 117 -9.58 -22.45 -5.89
CA GLY A 117 -9.03 -23.02 -7.13
C GLY A 117 -9.42 -22.29 -8.41
N SER A 118 -10.58 -21.62 -8.42
CA SER A 118 -11.01 -20.79 -9.54
C SER A 118 -10.38 -19.39 -9.56
N ARG A 119 -9.80 -18.94 -8.44
CA ARG A 119 -9.28 -17.59 -8.23
C ARG A 119 -7.93 -17.41 -8.93
N GLN A 120 -7.69 -16.20 -9.44
CA GLN A 120 -6.48 -15.90 -10.19
C GLN A 120 -5.21 -16.01 -9.33
N PHE A 121 -5.23 -15.47 -8.10
CA PHE A 121 -4.09 -15.56 -7.18
C PHE A 121 -3.64 -17.01 -6.91
N PHE A 122 -4.58 -17.96 -6.86
CA PHE A 122 -4.26 -19.37 -6.65
C PHE A 122 -3.58 -19.97 -7.88
N LYS A 123 -4.10 -19.67 -9.08
CA LYS A 123 -3.53 -20.11 -10.35
C LYS A 123 -2.12 -19.55 -10.57
N ASP A 124 -1.89 -18.31 -10.16
CA ASP A 124 -0.58 -17.67 -10.24
C ASP A 124 0.40 -18.31 -9.25
N ALA A 125 -0.02 -18.52 -7.99
CA ALA A 125 0.79 -19.17 -6.97
C ALA A 125 1.22 -20.60 -7.36
N ILE A 126 0.28 -21.44 -7.80
CA ILE A 126 0.57 -22.82 -8.19
C ILE A 126 1.43 -22.91 -9.46
N SER A 127 1.52 -21.83 -10.24
CA SER A 127 2.46 -21.73 -11.37
C SER A 127 3.91 -21.43 -10.95
N GLY A 128 4.16 -21.29 -9.64
CA GLY A 128 5.47 -21.00 -9.06
C GLY A 128 5.81 -19.52 -8.95
N LYS A 129 4.80 -18.63 -9.00
CA LYS A 129 4.98 -17.18 -8.88
C LYS A 129 4.35 -16.67 -7.58
N ASP A 130 5.03 -15.77 -6.89
CA ASP A 130 4.37 -15.00 -5.84
C ASP A 130 3.20 -14.22 -6.42
N ALA A 131 2.04 -14.29 -5.78
CA ALA A 131 0.84 -13.62 -6.23
C ALA A 131 0.32 -12.64 -5.18
N ILE A 132 0.00 -11.44 -5.62
CA ILE A 132 -0.70 -10.42 -4.85
C ILE A 132 -1.98 -10.11 -5.61
N SER A 133 -3.13 -10.31 -4.99
CA SER A 133 -4.41 -10.05 -5.64
C SER A 133 -4.78 -8.57 -5.61
N ASP A 134 -5.58 -8.14 -6.58
CA ASP A 134 -6.42 -6.96 -6.40
C ASP A 134 -7.38 -7.14 -5.20
N VAL A 135 -8.01 -6.04 -4.78
CA VAL A 135 -9.05 -6.08 -3.76
C VAL A 135 -10.22 -6.94 -4.25
N LEU A 136 -10.54 -7.96 -3.48
CA LEU A 136 -11.58 -8.94 -3.80
C LEU A 136 -12.50 -9.17 -2.61
N ILE A 137 -13.71 -9.65 -2.88
CA ILE A 137 -14.63 -10.07 -1.84
C ILE A 137 -14.30 -11.50 -1.41
N SER A 138 -14.12 -11.67 -0.10
CA SER A 138 -13.87 -12.95 0.55
C SER A 138 -15.08 -13.87 0.45
N ASN A 139 -14.85 -15.12 0.08
CA ASN A 139 -15.88 -16.17 0.02
C ASN A 139 -16.36 -16.61 1.42
N THR A 140 -15.71 -16.20 2.51
CA THR A 140 -16.00 -16.71 3.86
C THR A 140 -16.72 -15.71 4.76
N ASN A 141 -16.36 -14.42 4.69
CA ASN A 141 -16.95 -13.37 5.51
C ASN A 141 -17.52 -12.19 4.70
N ASN A 142 -17.47 -12.26 3.37
CA ASN A 142 -17.99 -11.22 2.47
C ASN A 142 -17.37 -9.83 2.65
N GLN A 143 -16.14 -9.77 3.19
CA GLN A 143 -15.38 -8.53 3.33
C GLN A 143 -14.39 -8.35 2.17
N ALA A 144 -14.05 -7.09 1.86
CA ALA A 144 -12.97 -6.76 0.93
C ALA A 144 -11.61 -7.12 1.54
N ILE A 145 -10.82 -7.90 0.81
CA ILE A 145 -9.50 -8.38 1.21
C ILE A 145 -8.52 -8.33 0.03
N THR A 146 -7.24 -8.30 0.34
CA THR A 146 -6.14 -8.58 -0.59
C THR A 146 -5.47 -9.87 -0.15
N VAL A 147 -5.13 -10.74 -1.11
CA VAL A 147 -4.54 -12.05 -0.85
C VAL A 147 -3.10 -12.07 -1.33
N LEU A 148 -2.21 -12.53 -0.46
CA LEU A 148 -0.84 -12.90 -0.77
C LEU A 148 -0.78 -14.43 -0.87
N ALA A 149 -0.25 -14.97 -1.96
CA ALA A 149 -0.17 -16.41 -2.18
C ALA A 149 1.20 -16.84 -2.73
N HIS A 150 1.65 -18.01 -2.29
CA HIS A 150 2.92 -18.64 -2.65
C HIS A 150 2.76 -20.17 -2.60
N LEU A 151 3.57 -20.89 -3.39
CA LEU A 151 3.64 -22.35 -3.40
C LEU A 151 4.89 -22.85 -2.65
#